data_AF-A0A957THI6-F1
#
_entry.id   AF-A0A957THI6-F1
#
_cell.length_a   1.000
_cell.length_b   1.000
_cell.length_c   1.000
_cell.angle_alpha   90.00
_cell.angle_beta   90.00
_cell.angle_gamma   90.00
#
_symmetry.space_group_name_H-M   'P 1'
#
loop_
_entity.id
_entity.type
_entity.pdbx_description
1 polymer ?
#
loop_
_entity_poly.entity_id
_entity_poly.type
_entity_poly.pdbx_seq_one_letter_code
_entity_poly.pdbx_strand_id
1 'polypeptide(L)'
;MAKLTVKDLFALKGKRQLTEVYVRNAKEAAACEAAGIDMLITSERSDTQAIRAAAPNTFLTIGQAYGDYTSAPEAVGSAFRALRNGA
;
A
#
# COMPACT_ATOMS: atom_id res chain seq x y z
N MET A 1 7.05 14.20 0.02
CA MET A 1 6.44 14.12 -1.33
C MET A 1 4.95 14.40 -1.24
N ALA A 2 4.32 14.86 -2.33
CA ALA A 2 2.86 14.91 -2.37
C ALA A 2 2.30 13.49 -2.40
N LYS A 3 1.24 13.24 -1.61
CA LYS A 3 0.59 11.93 -1.55
C LYS A 3 -0.10 11.63 -2.88
N LEU A 4 0.38 10.61 -3.60
CA LEU A 4 -0.21 10.18 -4.86
C LEU A 4 -1.63 9.67 -4.62
N THR A 5 -2.55 10.03 -5.51
CA THR A 5 -3.91 9.50 -5.57
C THR A 5 -4.06 8.57 -6.77
N VAL A 6 -5.14 7.80 -6.82
CA VAL A 6 -5.48 6.98 -8.00
C VAL A 6 -5.53 7.83 -9.28
N LYS A 7 -6.05 9.07 -9.19
CA LYS A 7 -6.08 10.02 -10.31
C LYS A 7 -4.67 10.35 -10.81
N ASP A 8 -3.72 10.57 -9.91
CA ASP A 8 -2.33 10.86 -10.26
C ASP A 8 -1.65 9.65 -10.91
N LEU A 9 -1.90 8.45 -10.39
CA LEU A 9 -1.39 7.20 -10.99
C LEU A 9 -1.89 7.04 -12.44
N PHE A 10 -3.17 7.31 -12.70
CA PHE A 10 -3.72 7.31 -14.05
C PHE A 10 -3.08 8.38 -14.95
N ALA A 11 -2.87 9.59 -14.43
CA ALA A 11 -2.26 10.69 -15.18
C ALA A 11 -0.81 10.41 -15.59
N LEU A 12 -0.08 9.62 -14.78
CA LEU A 12 1.31 9.23 -14.98
C LEU A 12 1.50 7.97 -15.82
N LYS A 13 0.46 7.14 -15.97
CA LYS A 13 0.51 5.89 -16.75
C LYS A 13 1.00 6.15 -18.18
N GLY A 14 2.07 5.45 -18.56
CA GLY A 14 2.70 5.58 -19.88
C GLY A 14 3.56 6.85 -20.07
N LYS A 15 3.69 7.71 -19.05
CA LYS A 15 4.50 8.94 -19.09
C LYS A 15 5.72 8.89 -18.17
N ARG A 16 5.58 8.29 -16.99
CA ARG A 16 6.65 8.12 -16.01
C ARG A 16 6.60 6.71 -15.43
N GLN A 17 7.77 6.09 -15.28
CA GLN A 17 7.88 4.84 -14.55
C GLN A 17 7.68 5.09 -13.05
N LEU A 18 6.77 4.35 -12.44
CA LEU A 18 6.49 4.37 -11.01
C LEU A 18 7.31 3.29 -10.30
N THR A 19 7.68 3.55 -9.06
CA THR A 19 8.38 2.61 -8.18
C THR A 19 7.43 2.02 -7.15
N GLU A 20 7.47 0.70 -6.97
CA GLU A 20 6.74 0.00 -5.91
C GLU A 20 7.69 -0.93 -5.16
N VAL A 21 7.65 -0.89 -3.83
CA VAL A 21 8.51 -1.74 -2.98
C VAL A 21 7.66 -2.48 -1.96
N TYR A 22 7.93 -3.78 -1.82
CA TYR A 22 7.36 -4.59 -0.76
C TYR A 22 8.06 -4.32 0.57
N VAL A 23 7.30 -3.92 1.60
CA VAL A 23 7.81 -3.63 2.95
C VAL A 23 7.21 -4.56 3.98
N ARG A 24 8.04 -4.98 4.95
CA ARG A 24 7.67 -5.91 6.03
C ARG A 24 7.44 -5.22 7.38
N ASN A 25 7.95 -4.00 7.55
CA ASN A 25 7.89 -3.28 8.82
C ASN A 25 7.99 -1.75 8.63
N ALA A 26 7.74 -1.02 9.72
CA ALA A 26 7.79 0.44 9.76
C ALA A 26 9.15 1.04 9.37
N LYS A 27 10.27 0.38 9.70
CA LYS A 27 11.62 0.88 9.37
C LYS A 27 11.85 0.89 7.86
N GLU A 28 11.47 -0.20 7.18
CA GLU A 28 11.53 -0.29 5.72
C GLU A 28 10.59 0.74 5.06
N ALA A 29 9.37 0.92 5.58
CA ALA A 29 8.42 1.90 5.08
C ALA A 29 8.95 3.35 5.17
N ALA A 30 9.49 3.73 6.33
CA ALA A 30 10.10 5.05 6.53
C ALA A 30 11.29 5.29 5.59
N ALA A 31 12.13 4.28 5.37
CA ALA A 31 13.23 4.37 4.43
C ALA A 31 12.76 4.59 2.99
N CYS A 32 11.70 3.87 2.57
CA CYS A 32 11.10 4.05 1.25
C CYS A 32 10.47 5.43 1.06
N GLU A 33 9.76 5.96 2.06
CA GLU A 33 9.20 7.32 1.98
C GLU A 33 10.31 8.38 1.89
N ALA A 34 11.37 8.25 2.68
CA ALA A 34 12.52 9.14 2.63
C ALA A 34 13.28 9.06 1.28
N ALA A 35 13.36 7.86 0.69
CA ALA A 35 13.96 7.63 -0.62
C ALA A 35 13.07 8.08 -1.79
N GLY A 36 11.81 8.42 -1.52
CA GLY A 36 10.89 8.88 -2.56
C GLY A 36 10.28 7.78 -3.41
N ILE A 37 10.10 6.58 -2.86
CA ILE A 37 9.35 5.51 -3.51
C ILE A 37 7.89 5.94 -3.69
N ASP A 38 7.33 5.71 -4.88
CA ASP A 38 5.98 6.17 -5.23
C ASP A 38 4.89 5.38 -4.47
N MET A 39 5.07 4.05 -4.38
CA MET A 39 4.09 3.12 -3.84
C MET A 39 4.74 2.07 -2.92
N LEU A 40 4.03 1.70 -1.85
CA LEU A 40 4.38 0.57 -0.99
C LEU A 40 3.33 -0.53 -1.16
N ILE A 41 3.79 -1.77 -1.06
CA ILE A 41 2.92 -2.92 -0.88
C ILE A 41 3.34 -3.71 0.35
N THR A 42 2.39 -4.20 1.13
CA THR A 42 2.66 -5.07 2.28
C THR A 42 1.61 -6.17 2.40
N SER A 43 1.90 -7.22 3.16
CA SER A 43 0.89 -8.24 3.47
C SER A 43 -0.05 -7.75 4.57
N GLU A 44 -1.34 -8.12 4.51
CA GLU A 44 -2.29 -7.93 5.61
C GLU A 44 -1.85 -8.60 6.93
N ARG A 45 -0.93 -9.57 6.86
CA ARG A 45 -0.35 -10.26 8.03
C ARG A 45 0.76 -9.44 8.72
N SER A 46 1.16 -8.31 8.15
CA SER A 46 2.15 -7.39 8.73
C SER A 46 1.47 -6.41 9.69
N ASP A 47 2.28 -5.67 10.48
CA ASP A 47 1.79 -4.51 11.22
C ASP A 47 1.53 -3.33 10.27
N THR A 48 0.39 -3.40 9.60
CA THR A 48 -0.05 -2.46 8.56
C THR A 48 -0.25 -1.05 9.09
N GLN A 49 -0.70 -0.91 10.34
CA GLN A 49 -0.88 0.39 10.99
C GLN A 49 0.45 1.06 11.29
N ALA A 50 1.44 0.31 11.80
CA ALA A 50 2.79 0.85 11.99
C ALA A 50 3.46 1.22 10.66
N ILE A 51 3.27 0.42 9.61
CA ILE A 51 3.74 0.73 8.25
C ILE A 51 3.08 2.02 7.73
N ARG A 52 1.77 2.18 7.93
CA ARG A 52 1.06 3.39 7.50
C ARG A 52 1.53 4.64 8.24
N ALA A 53 1.72 4.53 9.55
CA ALA A 53 2.21 5.63 10.38
C ALA A 53 3.65 6.06 9.99
N ALA A 54 4.47 5.12 9.54
CA ALA A 54 5.86 5.37 9.14
C ALA A 54 6.02 5.95 7.72
N ALA A 55 5.00 5.81 6.85
CA ALA A 55 5.01 6.30 5.48
C ALA A 55 3.74 7.07 5.08
N PRO A 56 3.27 8.07 5.84
CA PRO A 56 1.93 8.66 5.72
C PRO A 56 1.56 9.22 4.35
N ASN A 57 2.55 9.63 3.54
CA ASN A 57 2.33 10.22 2.22
C ASN A 57 2.63 9.27 1.06
N THR A 58 3.29 8.13 1.29
CA THR A 58 3.46 7.13 0.22
C THR A 58 2.15 6.36 0.02
N PHE A 59 1.77 6.14 -1.25
CA PHE A 59 0.59 5.34 -1.60
C PHE A 59 0.79 3.90 -1.08
N LEU A 60 -0.21 3.32 -0.40
CA LEU A 60 -0.07 2.01 0.24
C LEU A 60 -1.11 1.03 -0.29
N THR A 61 -0.65 -0.14 -0.69
CA THR A 61 -1.49 -1.29 -0.99
C THR A 61 -1.28 -2.35 0.09
N ILE A 62 -2.36 -2.91 0.61
CA ILE A 62 -2.31 -4.08 1.51
C ILE A 62 -2.79 -5.30 0.72
N GLY A 63 -1.88 -6.24 0.49
CA GLY A 63 -2.13 -7.50 -0.21
C GLY A 63 -2.87 -8.49 0.68
N GLN A 64 -3.96 -9.01 0.14
CA GLN A 64 -4.72 -10.12 0.71
C GLN A 64 -3.92 -11.42 0.59
N ALA A 65 -3.95 -12.24 1.64
CA ALA A 65 -3.32 -13.54 1.66
C ALA A 65 -4.05 -14.49 0.71
N TYR A 66 -3.26 -15.16 -0.12
CA TYR A 66 -3.77 -16.12 -1.08
C TYR A 66 -4.50 -17.27 -0.38
N GLY A 67 -5.72 -17.55 -0.83
CA GLY A 67 -6.55 -18.65 -0.30
C GLY A 67 -7.39 -18.29 0.93
N ASP A 68 -7.18 -17.14 1.58
CA ASP A 68 -7.92 -16.76 2.79
C ASP A 68 -9.31 -16.17 2.47
N TYR A 69 -9.52 -15.67 1.24
CA TYR A 69 -10.79 -15.11 0.75
C TYR A 69 -11.16 -15.74 -0.59
N THR A 70 -12.07 -16.69 -0.57
CA THR A 70 -12.36 -17.57 -1.73
C THR A 70 -13.64 -17.20 -2.47
N SER A 71 -14.39 -16.23 -1.94
CA SER A 71 -15.57 -15.66 -2.57
C SER A 71 -15.48 -14.13 -2.73
N ALA A 72 -16.25 -13.58 -3.68
CA ALA A 72 -16.28 -12.14 -3.90
C ALA A 72 -16.72 -11.33 -2.65
N PRO A 73 -17.74 -11.74 -1.88
CA PRO A 73 -18.11 -11.02 -0.66
C PRO A 73 -17.01 -11.04 0.41
N GLU A 74 -16.30 -12.16 0.58
CA GLU A 74 -15.16 -12.26 1.50
C GLU A 74 -14.02 -11.33 1.08
N ALA A 75 -13.69 -11.30 -0.22
CA ALA A 75 -12.65 -10.43 -0.76
C ALA A 75 -13.00 -8.95 -0.54
N VAL A 76 -14.25 -8.55 -0.77
CA VAL A 76 -14.73 -7.18 -0.49
C VAL A 76 -14.68 -6.86 1.01
N GLY A 77 -15.15 -7.78 1.86
CA GLY A 77 -15.10 -7.63 3.32
C GLY A 77 -13.68 -7.45 3.84
N SER A 78 -12.73 -8.19 3.28
CA SER A 78 -11.29 -8.04 3.56
C SER A 78 -10.73 -6.70 3.05
N ALA A 79 -11.12 -6.25 1.85
CA ALA A 79 -10.69 -4.94 1.34
C ALA A 79 -11.13 -3.78 2.26
N PHE A 80 -12.34 -3.84 2.84
CA PHE A 80 -12.76 -2.88 3.86
C PHE A 80 -11.92 -2.94 5.15
N ARG A 81 -11.43 -4.12 5.55
CA ARG A 81 -10.48 -4.23 6.66
C ARG A 81 -9.14 -3.58 6.31
N ALA A 82 -8.62 -3.81 5.11
CA ALA A 82 -7.40 -3.17 4.63
C ALA A 82 -7.51 -1.63 4.63
N LEU A 83 -8.62 -1.08 4.12
CA LEU A 83 -8.89 0.37 4.15
C LEU A 83 -8.88 0.93 5.58
N ARG A 84 -9.52 0.25 6.54
CA ARG A 84 -9.50 0.66 7.96
C ARG A 84 -8.09 0.61 8.57
N ASN A 85 -7.23 -0.25 8.05
CA ASN A 85 -5.85 -0.40 8.50
C ASN A 85 -4.85 0.48 7.73
N GLY A 86 -5.35 1.38 6.88
CA GLY A 86 -4.55 2.45 6.28
C GLY A 86 -4.01 2.18 4.87
N ALA A 87 -4.55 1.17 4.17
CA ALA A 87 -4.45 1.11 2.70
C ALA A 87 -5.05 2.39 2.08
#